data_AF-A0A2S5D279-F1
#
_entry.id   AF-A0A2S5D279-F1
#
_cell.length_a   1.000
_cell.length_b   1.000
_cell.length_c   1.000
_cell.angle_alpha   90.00
_cell.angle_beta   90.00
_cell.angle_gamma   90.00
#
_symmetry.space_group_name_H-M   'P 1'
#
loop_
_entity.id
_entity.type
_entity.pdbx_description
1 polymer ?
#
loop_
_entity_poly.entity_id
_entity_poly.type
_entity_poly.pdbx_seq_one_letter_code
_entity_poly.pdbx_strand_id
1 'polypeptide(L)'
;MHKHTQSALIKQAATMATLAIETTANVDMTKTLRDLKGYQASLTLVKDAELKPFGQQAKTLVTSTIKYLQNRTQQNLETAHKQRDKLSEMMRVHMGRD
;
A
#
# COMPACT_ATOMS: atom_id res chain seq x y z
N MET A 1 2.32 -15.28 12.22
CA MET A 1 2.64 -14.92 10.82
C MET A 1 4.15 -14.79 10.69
N HIS A 2 4.78 -15.61 9.86
CA HIS A 2 6.25 -15.60 9.68
C HIS A 2 6.72 -14.33 8.95
N LYS A 3 7.99 -13.92 9.15
CA LYS A 3 8.60 -12.72 8.51
C LYS A 3 8.40 -12.69 7.00
N HIS A 4 8.58 -13.83 6.32
CA HIS A 4 8.35 -13.95 4.88
C HIS A 4 6.90 -13.64 4.48
N THR A 5 5.91 -14.18 5.22
CA THR A 5 4.49 -13.90 5.01
C THR A 5 4.16 -12.43 5.23
N GLN A 6 4.76 -11.80 6.25
CA GLN A 6 4.60 -10.36 6.52
C GLN A 6 5.16 -9.51 5.38
N SER A 7 6.34 -9.85 4.87
CA SER A 7 6.95 -9.16 3.72
C SER A 7 6.10 -9.30 2.45
N ALA A 8 5.59 -10.50 2.17
CA ALA A 8 4.70 -10.75 1.04
C ALA A 8 3.40 -9.93 1.14
N LEU A 9 2.79 -9.87 2.33
CA LEU A 9 1.60 -9.05 2.59
C LEU A 9 1.85 -7.57 2.28
N ILE A 10 2.98 -7.03 2.76
CA ILE A 10 3.36 -5.61 2.53
C ILE A 10 3.51 -5.35 1.03
N LYS A 11 4.21 -6.23 0.31
CA LYS A 11 4.41 -6.12 -1.14
C LYS A 11 3.08 -6.18 -1.89
N GLN A 12 2.24 -7.17 -1.60
CA GLN A 12 0.93 -7.33 -2.25
C GLN A 12 0.02 -6.12 -2.03
N ALA A 13 -0.04 -5.62 -0.80
CA ALA A 13 -0.83 -4.43 -0.47
C ALA A 13 -0.34 -3.19 -1.22
N ALA A 14 0.99 -2.99 -1.29
CA ALA A 14 1.60 -1.88 -2.00
C ALA A 14 1.37 -1.96 -3.52
N THR A 15 1.51 -3.15 -4.11
CA THR A 15 1.24 -3.40 -5.53
C THR A 15 -0.22 -3.11 -5.85
N MET A 16 -1.17 -3.65 -5.08
CA MET A 16 -2.59 -3.41 -5.29
C MET A 16 -2.94 -1.91 -5.20
N ALA A 17 -2.39 -1.21 -4.20
CA ALA A 17 -2.63 0.21 -4.02
C ALA A 17 -2.04 1.07 -5.16
N THR A 18 -0.90 0.66 -5.72
CA THR A 18 -0.25 1.33 -6.86
C THR A 18 -1.03 1.12 -8.15
N LEU A 19 -1.44 -0.11 -8.43
CA LEU A 19 -2.29 -0.42 -9.59
C LEU A 19 -3.61 0.36 -9.55
N ALA A 20 -4.21 0.50 -8.36
CA ALA A 20 -5.46 1.23 -8.19
C ALA A 20 -5.37 2.74 -8.51
N ILE A 21 -4.20 3.36 -8.33
CA ILE A 21 -4.00 4.78 -8.64
C ILE A 21 -3.46 5.01 -10.05
N GLU A 22 -2.82 4.01 -10.66
CA GLU A 22 -2.26 4.09 -12.02
C GLU A 22 -3.24 3.62 -13.11
N THR A 23 -4.17 2.72 -12.79
CA THR A 23 -5.04 2.06 -13.78
C THR A 23 -6.52 2.30 -13.50
N THR A 24 -6.94 3.56 -13.42
CA THR A 24 -8.32 3.90 -13.02
C THR A 24 -9.39 3.61 -14.08
N ALA A 25 -8.98 3.39 -15.35
CA ALA A 25 -9.91 3.19 -16.46
C ALA A 25 -10.40 1.75 -16.64
N ASN A 26 -9.65 0.74 -16.19
CA ASN A 26 -9.91 -0.68 -16.54
C ASN A 26 -10.15 -1.60 -15.33
N VAL A 27 -10.26 -1.04 -14.12
CA VAL A 27 -10.30 -1.85 -12.89
C VAL A 27 -11.67 -1.77 -12.22
N ASP A 28 -12.18 -2.96 -11.86
CA ASP A 28 -13.14 -3.28 -10.80
C ASP A 28 -13.10 -2.37 -9.55
N MET A 29 -13.49 -1.10 -9.59
CA MET A 29 -13.28 -0.20 -8.43
C MET A 29 -13.97 -0.68 -7.15
N THR A 30 -15.11 -1.37 -7.26
CA THR A 30 -15.80 -1.92 -6.08
C THR A 30 -15.04 -3.11 -5.51
N LYS A 31 -14.54 -4.00 -6.36
CA LYS A 31 -13.68 -5.12 -5.95
C LYS A 31 -12.35 -4.62 -5.38
N THR A 32 -11.67 -3.71 -6.05
CA THR A 32 -10.42 -3.12 -5.59
C THR A 32 -10.58 -2.41 -4.25
N LEU A 33 -11.67 -1.66 -4.05
CA LEU A 33 -11.94 -1.01 -2.76
C LEU A 33 -12.12 -2.03 -1.63
N ARG A 34 -12.78 -3.16 -1.90
CA ARG A 34 -12.93 -4.26 -0.93
C ARG A 34 -11.59 -4.89 -0.60
N ASP A 35 -10.79 -5.20 -1.61
CA ASP A 35 -9.47 -5.84 -1.44
C ASP A 35 -8.53 -4.93 -0.65
N LEU A 36 -8.51 -3.63 -0.95
CA LEU A 36 -7.71 -2.65 -0.22
C LEU A 36 -8.12 -2.54 1.25
N LYS A 37 -9.43 -2.58 1.57
CA LYS A 37 -9.88 -2.63 2.98
C LYS A 37 -9.40 -3.91 3.67
N GLY A 38 -9.39 -5.04 2.97
CA GLY A 38 -8.81 -6.28 3.44
C GLY A 38 -7.33 -6.13 3.79
N TYR A 39 -6.53 -5.62 2.85
CA TYR A 39 -5.11 -5.33 3.08
C TYR A 39 -4.88 -4.35 4.23
N GLN A 40 -5.70 -3.30 4.34
CA GLN A 40 -5.60 -2.32 5.43
C GLN A 40 -5.74 -2.98 6.81
N ALA A 41 -6.68 -3.91 6.95
CA ALA A 41 -6.86 -4.70 8.17
C ALA A 41 -5.69 -5.66 8.39
N SER A 42 -5.29 -6.42 7.35
CA SER A 42 -4.17 -7.37 7.44
C SER A 42 -2.85 -6.70 7.79
N LEU A 43 -2.58 -5.49 7.32
CA LEU A 43 -1.34 -4.76 7.64
C LEU A 43 -1.20 -4.43 9.13
N THR A 44 -2.29 -4.44 9.91
CA THR A 44 -2.23 -4.32 11.37
C THR A 44 -1.60 -5.54 12.06
N LEU A 45 -1.51 -6.66 11.34
CA LEU A 45 -0.93 -7.92 11.81
C LEU A 45 0.58 -7.99 11.57
N VAL A 46 1.18 -7.01 10.91
CA VAL A 46 2.64 -6.89 10.78
C VAL A 46 3.22 -6.51 12.15
N LYS A 47 4.00 -7.43 12.72
CA LYS A 47 4.58 -7.31 14.07
C LYS A 47 6.10 -7.44 14.08
N ASP A 48 6.68 -7.99 13.03
CA ASP A 48 8.13 -8.09 12.87
C ASP A 48 8.77 -6.69 12.91
N ALA A 49 9.79 -6.51 13.73
CA ALA A 49 10.34 -5.18 14.04
C ALA A 49 10.96 -4.50 12.82
N GLU A 50 11.62 -5.27 11.94
CA GLU A 50 12.23 -4.76 10.71
C GLU A 50 11.17 -4.40 9.67
N LEU A 51 10.07 -5.17 9.60
CA LEU A 51 9.00 -4.95 8.64
C LEU A 51 7.93 -3.95 9.11
N LYS A 52 7.83 -3.67 10.41
CA LYS A 52 6.81 -2.79 10.99
C LYS A 52 6.78 -1.39 10.37
N PRO A 53 7.92 -0.70 10.13
CA PRO A 53 7.93 0.60 9.45
C PRO A 53 7.35 0.53 8.03
N PHE A 54 7.69 -0.52 7.27
CA PHE A 54 7.18 -0.75 5.92
C PHE A 54 5.69 -1.09 5.94
N GLY A 55 5.24 -1.92 6.90
CA GLY A 55 3.83 -2.24 7.09
C GLY A 55 2.99 -1.01 7.44
N GLN A 56 3.51 -0.13 8.29
CA GLN A 56 2.86 1.13 8.63
C GLN A 56 2.78 2.06 7.41
N GLN A 57 3.86 2.20 6.65
CA GLN A 57 3.87 3.05 5.45
C GLN A 57 2.97 2.49 4.34
N ALA A 58 2.96 1.17 4.14
CA ALA A 58 2.02 0.49 3.23
C ALA A 58 0.57 0.70 3.66
N LYS A 59 0.27 0.68 4.97
CA LYS A 59 -1.08 0.97 5.48
C LYS A 59 -1.49 2.41 5.17
N THR A 60 -0.57 3.36 5.31
CA THR A 60 -0.82 4.77 4.95
C THR A 60 -1.12 4.91 3.46
N LEU A 61 -0.32 4.28 2.58
CA LEU A 61 -0.58 4.23 1.14
C LEU A 61 -1.97 3.66 0.84
N VAL A 62 -2.29 2.48 1.37
CA VAL A 62 -3.61 1.84 1.18
C VAL A 62 -4.75 2.76 1.65
N THR A 63 -4.58 3.44 2.77
CA THR A 63 -5.59 4.38 3.30
C THR A 63 -5.79 5.58 2.37
N SER A 64 -4.70 6.17 1.86
CA SER A 64 -4.75 7.27 0.89
C SER A 64 -5.39 6.82 -0.43
N THR A 65 -5.07 5.62 -0.91
CA THR A 65 -5.68 5.04 -2.10
C THR A 65 -7.18 4.80 -1.91
N ILE A 66 -7.62 4.25 -0.78
CA ILE A 66 -9.05 4.11 -0.45
C ILE A 66 -9.75 5.47 -0.52
N LYS A 67 -9.16 6.50 0.09
CA LYS A 67 -9.71 7.86 0.07
C LYS A 67 -9.79 8.43 -1.35
N TYR A 68 -8.78 8.16 -2.18
CA TYR A 68 -8.82 8.50 -3.60
C TYR A 68 -9.94 7.76 -4.33
N LEU A 69 -10.08 6.44 -4.18
CA LEU A 69 -11.13 5.67 -4.84
C LEU A 69 -12.54 6.13 -4.46
N GLN A 70 -12.73 6.57 -3.21
CA GLN A 70 -14.02 7.07 -2.72
C GLN A 70 -14.38 8.46 -3.24
N ASN A 71 -13.41 9.37 -3.36
CA ASN A 71 -13.68 10.79 -3.62
C ASN A 71 -13.19 11.28 -4.99
N ARG A 72 -12.29 10.54 -5.63
CA ARG A 72 -11.71 10.77 -6.97
C ARG A 72 -11.15 12.18 -7.20
N THR A 73 -10.69 12.84 -6.14
CA THR A 73 -10.07 14.17 -6.24
C THR A 73 -8.59 14.09 -6.60
N GLN A 74 -8.10 15.06 -7.36
CA GLN A 74 -6.67 15.19 -7.72
C GLN A 74 -5.79 15.26 -6.46
N GLN A 75 -6.19 16.03 -5.46
CA GLN A 75 -5.47 16.14 -4.19
C GLN A 75 -5.29 14.79 -3.49
N ASN A 76 -6.32 13.92 -3.52
CA ASN A 76 -6.21 12.59 -2.93
C ASN A 76 -5.31 11.67 -3.77
N LEU A 77 -5.33 11.80 -5.10
CA LEU A 77 -4.42 11.08 -6.01
C LEU A 77 -2.96 11.45 -5.73
N GLU A 78 -2.65 12.75 -5.65
CA GLU A 78 -1.31 13.24 -5.33
C GLU A 78 -0.84 12.79 -3.95
N THR A 79 -1.75 12.76 -2.98
CA THR A 79 -1.47 12.23 -1.66
C THR A 79 -1.09 10.75 -1.73
N ALA A 80 -1.82 9.94 -2.49
CA ALA A 80 -1.52 8.52 -2.68
C ALA A 80 -0.17 8.31 -3.38
N HIS A 81 0.14 9.08 -4.44
CA HIS A 81 1.46 9.05 -5.09
C HIS A 81 2.60 9.35 -4.11
N LYS A 82 2.46 10.39 -3.28
CA LYS A 82 3.47 10.71 -2.25
C LYS A 82 3.72 9.53 -1.28
N GLN A 83 2.66 8.82 -0.89
CA GLN A 83 2.82 7.65 -0.01
C GLN A 83 3.48 6.47 -0.71
N ARG A 84 3.19 6.25 -2.00
CA ARG A 84 3.82 5.22 -2.84
C ARG A 84 5.31 5.50 -2.99
N ASP A 85 5.67 6.74 -3.30
CA ASP A 85 7.05 7.15 -3.53
C ASP A 85 7.88 6.99 -2.25
N LYS A 86 7.32 7.44 -1.12
CA LYS A 86 7.94 7.24 0.20
C LYS A 86 8.14 5.76 0.54
N LEU A 87 7.16 4.90 0.27
CA LEU A 87 7.32 3.45 0.50
C LEU A 87 8.41 2.86 -0.39
N SER A 88 8.46 3.28 -1.65
CA SER A 88 9.45 2.82 -2.64
C SER A 88 10.86 3.25 -2.24
N GLU A 89 11.03 4.50 -1.79
CA GLU A 89 12.28 5.02 -1.27
C GLU A 89 12.74 4.26 -0.02
N MET A 90 11.84 4.03 0.94
CA MET A 90 12.14 3.21 2.12
C MET A 90 12.64 1.82 1.71
N MET A 91 11.94 1.16 0.78
CA MET A 91 12.31 -0.17 0.30
C MET A 91 13.68 -0.16 -0.41
N ARG A 92 13.98 0.87 -1.20
CA ARG A 92 15.27 1.02 -1.90
C ARG A 92 16.43 1.20 -0.92
N VAL A 93 16.25 2.02 0.11
CA VAL A 93 17.30 2.31 1.12
C VAL A 93 17.59 1.10 2.01
N HIS A 94 16.60 0.23 2.22
CA HIS A 94 16.75 -0.97 3.07
C HIS A 94 17.13 -2.25 2.33
N MET A 95 16.77 -2.39 1.04
CA MET A 95 17.08 -3.59 0.23
C MET A 95 18.20 -3.37 -0.79
N GLY A 96 18.90 -2.23 -0.73
CA GLY A 96 20.03 -1.87 -1.62
C GLY A 96 21.41 -1.91 -0.95
N ARG A 97 21.55 -2.68 0.13
CA ARG A 97 22.85 -2.98 0.77
C ARG A 97 23.09 -4.48 0.69
N ASP A 98 23.35 -4.96 -0.52
CA ASP A 98 24.03 -6.23 -0.79
C ASP A 98 25.19 -5.95 -1.76
#